data_AF-A0A7C7UN97-F1
#
_entry.id   AF-A0A7C7UN97-F1
#
_cell.length_a   1.000
_cell.length_b   1.000
_cell.length_c   1.000
_cell.angle_alpha   90.00
_cell.angle_beta   90.00
_cell.angle_gamma   90.00
#
_symmetry.space_group_name_H-M   'P 1'
#
loop_
_entity.id
_entity.type
_entity.pdbx_description
1 polymer ?
#
loop_
_entity_poly.entity_id
_entity_poly.type
_entity_poly.pdbx_seq_one_letter_code
_entity_poly.pdbx_strand_id
1 'polypeptide(L)'
;MKITKVETLHCYAGWRPWSFIKITTDEGIVGYSECTDSHGSPRGITGCVKDLEPLLLEQDPGAVEKLYWDMYRATRQSPGSIIQKAIGGIENALLDIKAKALGIPVY
;
A
#
# COMPACT_ATOMS: atom_id res chain seq x y z
N MET A 1 10.09 13.72 5.17
CA MET A 1 9.83 12.50 4.39
C MET A 1 8.50 12.60 3.66
N LYS A 2 8.50 12.32 2.37
CA LYS A 2 7.32 12.31 1.49
C LYS A 2 7.30 11.06 0.62
N ILE A 3 6.11 10.61 0.25
CA ILE A 3 5.92 9.51 -0.70
C ILE A 3 6.19 9.99 -2.13
N THR A 4 7.09 9.31 -2.84
CA THR A 4 7.47 9.63 -4.22
C THR A 4 6.94 8.63 -5.24
N LYS A 5 6.61 7.40 -4.82
CA LYS A 5 6.10 6.35 -5.72
C LYS A 5 5.35 5.27 -4.94
N VAL A 6 4.24 4.79 -5.50
CA VAL A 6 3.49 3.64 -4.98
C VAL A 6 3.33 2.62 -6.11
N GLU A 7 3.98 1.47 -5.99
CA GLU A 7 3.94 0.44 -7.03
C GLU A 7 3.56 -0.94 -6.49
N THR A 8 3.04 -1.79 -7.38
CA THR A 8 2.76 -3.19 -7.08
C THR A 8 3.79 -4.09 -7.75
N LEU A 9 4.18 -5.14 -7.06
CA LEU A 9 5.07 -6.17 -7.55
C LEU A 9 4.33 -7.50 -7.51
N HIS A 10 4.51 -8.31 -8.55
CA HIS A 10 3.90 -9.63 -8.61
C HIS A 10 4.94 -10.69 -8.91
N CYS A 11 4.84 -11.82 -8.24
CA CYS A 11 5.64 -13.00 -8.54
C CYS A 11 4.76 -14.26 -8.54
N TYR A 12 5.19 -15.28 -9.27
CA TYR A 12 4.50 -16.56 -9.29
C TYR A 12 4.94 -17.42 -8.10
N ALA A 13 3.98 -17.84 -7.27
CA ALA A 13 4.22 -18.64 -6.06
C ALA A 13 3.74 -20.09 -6.21
N GLY A 14 3.96 -20.68 -7.39
CA GLY A 14 3.72 -22.10 -7.67
C GLY A 14 2.28 -22.44 -8.06
N TRP A 15 1.26 -22.01 -7.31
CA TRP A 15 -0.15 -22.30 -7.64
C TRP A 15 -1.02 -21.05 -7.77
N ARG A 16 -0.49 -19.88 -7.38
CA ARG A 16 -1.10 -18.56 -7.54
C ARG A 16 -0.04 -17.46 -7.56
N PRO A 17 -0.35 -16.27 -8.11
CA PRO A 17 0.53 -15.11 -7.95
C PRO A 17 0.47 -14.58 -6.52
N TRP A 18 1.60 -14.07 -6.03
CA TRP A 18 1.65 -13.19 -4.86
C TRP A 18 1.75 -11.74 -5.31
N SER A 19 1.17 -10.85 -4.52
CA SER A 19 1.16 -9.42 -4.79
C SER A 19 1.78 -8.69 -3.61
N PHE A 20 2.69 -7.79 -3.90
CA PHE A 20 3.32 -6.92 -2.91
C PHE A 20 3.09 -5.47 -3.29
N ILE A 21 3.06 -4.60 -2.28
CA ILE A 21 3.09 -3.15 -2.46
C ILE A 21 4.45 -2.66 -2.02
N LYS A 22 5.00 -1.74 -2.81
CA LYS A 22 6.26 -1.05 -2.53
C LYS A 22 5.99 0.45 -2.55
N ILE A 23 6.28 1.12 -1.44
CA ILE A 23 6.18 2.58 -1.32
C ILE A 23 7.59 3.14 -1.14
N THR A 24 7.96 4.10 -1.99
CA THR A 24 9.28 4.75 -1.93
C THR A 24 9.13 6.18 -1.44
N THR A 25 10.08 6.66 -0.63
CA THR A 25 10.11 8.03 -0.12
C THR A 25 11.26 8.86 -0.71
N ASP A 26 11.18 10.17 -0.55
CA ASP A 26 12.22 11.15 -0.94
C ASP A 26 13.54 11.00 -0.14
N GLU A 27 13.48 10.39 1.04
CA GLU A 27 14.62 10.09 1.90
C GLU A 27 15.23 8.69 1.63
N GLY A 28 14.74 7.97 0.60
CA GLY A 28 15.24 6.65 0.21
C GLY A 28 14.75 5.50 1.07
N ILE A 29 13.85 5.74 2.02
CA ILE A 29 13.19 4.69 2.82
C ILE A 29 12.14 4.01 1.94
N VAL A 30 12.08 2.68 2.03
CA VAL A 30 11.13 1.87 1.26
C VAL A 30 10.33 0.98 2.19
N GLY A 31 9.01 1.09 2.07
CA GLY A 31 8.02 0.23 2.73
C GLY A 31 7.58 -0.90 1.83
N TYR A 32 7.37 -2.06 2.43
CA TYR A 32 6.84 -3.24 1.77
C TYR A 32 5.64 -3.81 2.53
N SER A 33 4.72 -4.39 1.77
CA SER A 33 3.69 -5.25 2.33
C SER A 33 3.30 -6.34 1.34
N GLU A 34 2.78 -7.46 1.85
CA GLU A 34 2.06 -8.44 1.04
C GLU A 34 0.57 -8.08 1.01
N CYS A 35 -0.03 -8.12 -0.18
CA CYS A 35 -1.44 -7.84 -0.43
C CYS A 35 -2.04 -8.88 -1.40
N THR A 36 -1.67 -10.15 -1.22
CA THR A 36 -2.15 -11.25 -2.06
C THR A 36 -3.65 -11.43 -1.90
N ASP A 37 -4.39 -11.32 -3.02
CA ASP A 37 -5.79 -11.69 -3.06
C ASP A 37 -5.94 -13.21 -3.22
N SER A 38 -6.65 -13.86 -2.30
CA SER A 38 -6.79 -15.32 -2.32
C SER A 38 -7.53 -15.87 -3.54
N HIS A 39 -8.39 -15.07 -4.18
CA HIS A 39 -9.03 -15.44 -5.45
C HIS A 39 -8.03 -15.39 -6.63
N GLY A 40 -6.89 -14.72 -6.47
CA GLY A 40 -5.87 -14.60 -7.51
C GLY A 40 -6.12 -13.42 -8.46
N SER A 41 -6.47 -12.25 -7.92
CA SER A 41 -6.75 -11.03 -8.70
C SER A 41 -5.59 -10.01 -8.70
N PRO A 42 -4.36 -10.32 -9.17
CA PRO A 42 -3.23 -9.40 -9.08
C PRO A 42 -3.48 -8.11 -9.83
N ARG A 43 -4.10 -8.17 -11.02
CA ARG A 43 -4.41 -6.98 -11.83
C ARG A 43 -5.45 -6.07 -11.17
N GLY A 44 -6.39 -6.65 -10.41
CA GLY A 44 -7.36 -5.89 -9.64
C GLY A 44 -6.67 -5.10 -8.53
N ILE A 45 -5.73 -5.74 -7.82
CA ILE A 45 -4.90 -5.07 -6.81
C ILE A 45 -4.05 -3.96 -7.46
N THR A 46 -3.37 -4.24 -8.58
CA THR A 46 -2.60 -3.23 -9.32
C THR A 46 -3.45 -2.02 -9.71
N GLY A 47 -4.65 -2.26 -10.25
CA GLY A 47 -5.57 -1.20 -10.65
C GLY A 47 -5.97 -0.33 -9.47
N CYS A 48 -6.45 -0.94 -8.38
CA CYS A 48 -6.84 -0.21 -7.17
C CYS A 48 -5.70 0.59 -6.55
N VAL A 49 -4.49 0.02 -6.47
CA VAL A 49 -3.32 0.75 -5.93
C VAL A 49 -2.96 1.94 -6.81
N LYS A 50 -3.01 1.78 -8.14
CA LYS A 50 -2.75 2.86 -9.10
C LYS A 50 -3.79 3.98 -9.00
N ASP A 51 -5.07 3.64 -8.81
CA ASP A 51 -6.13 4.63 -8.66
C ASP A 51 -6.04 5.39 -7.33
N LEU A 52 -5.49 4.77 -6.28
CA LEU A 52 -5.25 5.38 -4.97
C LEU A 52 -3.94 6.19 -4.89
N GLU A 53 -2.94 5.88 -5.72
CA GLU A 53 -1.61 6.52 -5.72
C GLU A 53 -1.67 8.07 -5.70
N PRO A 54 -2.52 8.75 -6.50
CA PRO A 54 -2.58 10.22 -6.49
C PRO A 54 -2.95 10.84 -5.14
N LEU A 55 -3.64 10.10 -4.25
CA LEU A 55 -3.97 10.55 -2.90
C LEU A 55 -2.78 10.46 -1.94
N LEU A 56 -1.74 9.70 -2.29
CA LEU A 56 -0.60 9.37 -1.45
C LEU A 56 0.64 10.17 -1.81
N LEU A 57 0.83 10.50 -3.08
CA LEU A 57 2.01 11.25 -3.54
C LEU A 57 2.16 12.58 -2.78
N GLU A 58 3.41 12.95 -2.49
CA GLU A 58 3.80 14.14 -1.72
C GLU A 58 3.30 14.18 -0.26
N GLN A 59 2.58 13.16 0.21
CA GLN A 59 2.14 13.07 1.61
C GLN A 59 3.23 12.52 2.53
N ASP A 60 3.15 12.86 3.81
CA ASP A 60 3.97 12.27 4.87
C ASP A 60 3.52 10.81 5.15
N PRO A 61 4.39 9.80 4.92
CA PRO A 61 4.03 8.40 5.17
C PRO A 61 3.90 8.06 6.67
N GLY A 62 4.37 8.93 7.59
CA GLY A 62 4.19 8.76 9.03
C GLY A 62 2.74 8.98 9.50
N ALA A 63 1.93 9.67 8.70
CA ALA A 63 0.52 9.99 8.95
C ALA A 63 -0.42 8.85 8.50
N VAL A 64 -0.11 7.61 8.89
CA VAL A 64 -0.76 6.36 8.43
C VAL A 64 -2.29 6.42 8.50
N GLU A 65 -2.85 6.73 9.68
CA GLU A 65 -4.31 6.79 9.90
C GLU A 65 -5.00 7.86 9.03
N LYS A 66 -4.35 9.02 8.85
CA LYS A 66 -4.87 10.07 7.95
C LYS A 66 -4.98 9.54 6.52
N LEU A 67 -3.93 8.89 6.02
CA LEU A 67 -3.89 8.35 4.67
C LEU A 67 -4.89 7.21 4.48
N TYR A 68 -5.07 6.35 5.49
CA TYR A 68 -6.15 5.37 5.51
C TYR A 68 -7.52 6.03 5.29
N TRP A 69 -7.84 7.06 6.08
CA TRP A 69 -9.12 7.76 5.95
C TRP A 69 -9.24 8.56 4.66
N ASP A 70 -8.16 9.15 4.13
CA ASP A 70 -8.15 9.80 2.82
C ASP A 70 -8.56 8.81 1.72
N MET A 71 -7.95 7.61 1.69
CA MET A 71 -8.30 6.56 0.73
C MET A 71 -9.72 6.02 0.94
N TYR A 72 -10.09 5.67 2.18
CA TYR A 72 -11.41 5.10 2.48
C TYR A 72 -12.55 6.06 2.13
N ARG A 73 -12.40 7.36 2.42
CA ARG A 73 -13.42 8.37 2.05
C ARG A 73 -13.58 8.52 0.55
N ALA A 74 -12.48 8.45 -0.20
CA ALA A 74 -12.51 8.50 -1.66
C ALA A 74 -13.26 7.29 -2.26
N THR A 75 -13.19 6.12 -1.62
CA THR A 75 -13.76 4.87 -2.13
C THR A 75 -15.03 4.42 -1.42
N ARG A 76 -15.61 5.28 -0.56
CA ARG A 76 -16.74 4.96 0.33
C ARG A 76 -18.00 4.41 -0.37
N GLN A 77 -18.16 4.67 -1.66
CA GLN A 77 -19.31 4.18 -2.45
C GLN A 77 -19.17 2.70 -2.84
N SER A 78 -17.99 2.12 -2.70
CA SER A 78 -17.73 0.71 -3.00
C SER A 78 -16.72 0.13 -2.01
N PRO A 79 -17.04 0.09 -0.70
CA PRO A 79 -16.12 -0.38 0.32
C PRO A 79 -15.93 -1.91 0.25
N GLY A 80 -14.84 -2.41 0.85
CA GLY A 80 -14.57 -3.85 0.97
C GLY A 80 -13.82 -4.44 -0.22
N SER A 81 -13.82 -5.78 -0.33
CA SER A 81 -13.24 -6.53 -1.45
C SER A 81 -11.80 -6.09 -1.81
N ILE A 82 -11.48 -6.01 -3.10
CA ILE A 82 -10.15 -5.69 -3.64
C ILE A 82 -9.69 -4.28 -3.22
N ILE A 83 -10.59 -3.29 -3.20
CA ILE A 83 -10.20 -1.92 -2.83
C ILE A 83 -9.78 -1.84 -1.35
N GLN A 84 -10.50 -2.51 -0.45
CA GLN A 84 -10.11 -2.54 0.96
C GLN A 84 -8.82 -3.34 1.19
N LYS A 85 -8.58 -4.40 0.41
CA LYS A 85 -7.30 -5.13 0.44
C LYS A 85 -6.16 -4.20 0.02
N ALA A 86 -6.32 -3.44 -1.06
CA ALA A 86 -5.33 -2.45 -1.49
C ALA A 86 -5.06 -1.40 -0.41
N ILE A 87 -6.10 -0.85 0.21
CA ILE A 87 -5.98 0.11 1.33
C ILE A 87 -5.17 -0.50 2.50
N GLY A 88 -5.54 -1.70 2.96
CA GLY A 88 -4.81 -2.37 4.06
C GLY A 88 -3.38 -2.75 3.68
N GLY A 89 -3.13 -3.09 2.42
CA GLY A 89 -1.79 -3.32 1.90
C GLY A 89 -0.94 -2.05 1.91
N ILE A 90 -1.50 -0.93 1.47
CA ILE A 90 -0.84 0.39 1.53
C ILE A 90 -0.54 0.74 2.99
N GLU A 91 -1.53 0.61 3.88
CA GLU A 91 -1.38 0.85 5.32
C GLU A 91 -0.22 0.07 5.93
N ASN A 92 -0.12 -1.23 5.66
CA ASN A 92 0.98 -2.06 6.14
C ASN A 92 2.35 -1.58 5.62
N ALA A 93 2.44 -1.16 4.36
CA ALA A 93 3.69 -0.63 3.80
C ALA A 93 4.06 0.73 4.42
N LEU A 94 3.07 1.55 4.79
CA LEU A 94 3.29 2.80 5.51
C LEU A 94 3.77 2.55 6.96
N LEU A 95 3.22 1.54 7.64
CA LEU A 95 3.69 1.12 8.97
C LEU A 95 5.16 0.65 8.91
N ASP A 96 5.52 -0.11 7.89
CA ASP A 96 6.91 -0.53 7.65
C ASP A 96 7.85 0.67 7.41
N ILE A 97 7.43 1.67 6.61
CA ILE A 97 8.19 2.93 6.44
C ILE A 97 8.36 3.64 7.79
N LYS A 98 7.28 3.78 8.55
CA LYS A 98 7.28 4.51 9.82
C LYS A 98 8.24 3.86 10.82
N ALA A 99 8.20 2.54 10.95
CA ALA A 99 9.11 1.79 11.82
C ALA A 99 10.58 1.96 11.38
N LYS A 100 10.86 1.84 10.08
CA LYS A 100 12.20 2.07 9.50
C LYS A 100 12.72 3.49 9.72
N ALA A 101 11.87 4.50 9.53
CA ALA A 101 12.22 5.91 9.77
C ALA A 101 12.54 6.20 11.24
N LEU A 102 11.88 5.49 12.17
CA LEU A 102 12.11 5.59 13.61
C LEU A 102 13.23 4.68 14.13
N GLY A 103 13.75 3.76 13.31
CA GLY A 103 14.77 2.79 13.73
C GLY A 103 14.27 1.74 14.72
N ILE A 104 12.99 1.37 14.65
CA ILE A 104 12.33 0.42 15.57
C ILE A 104 11.66 -0.73 14.81
N PRO A 105 11.33 -1.85 15.47
CA PRO A 105 10.39 -2.83 14.92
C PRO A 105 8.97 -2.22 14.82
N VAL A 106 8.09 -2.89 14.07
CA VAL A 106 6.69 -2.45 13.87
C VAL A 106 5.83 -2.61 15.14
N TYR A 107 6.16 -3.54 16.04
CA TYR A 107 5.41 -3.84 17.27
C TYR A 107 5.75 -2.91 18.44
#